data_AF-A0A2R6RI80-F1
#
_entry.id   AF-A0A2R6RI80-F1
#
_cell.length_a   1.000
_cell.length_b   1.000
_cell.length_c   1.000
_cell.angle_alpha   90.00
_cell.angle_beta   90.00
_cell.angle_gamma   90.00
#
_symmetry.space_group_name_H-M   'P 1'
#
loop_
_entity.id
_entity.type
_entity.pdbx_description
1 polymer ?
#
loop_
_entity_poly.entity_id
_entity_poly.type
_entity_poly.pdbx_seq_one_letter_code
_entity_poly.pdbx_strand_id
1 'polypeptide(L)'
;MSDKASIQRQLKIKSGAAKRLLKEHKSYILEAEQLKIKLDKFIADNAENWDIGNTYMALTELQVAAEKNPELVNDEEVLKTKDLLEEVSI
;
A
#
# COMPACT_ATOMS: atom_id res chain seq x y z
N MET A 1 29.99 27.27 -7.58
CA MET A 1 28.97 27.77 -8.54
C MET A 1 28.25 26.56 -9.10
N SER A 2 26.96 26.38 -8.81
CA SER A 2 26.18 25.25 -9.32
C SER A 2 25.89 25.49 -10.80
N ASP A 3 26.41 24.62 -11.67
CA ASP A 3 26.30 24.77 -13.12
C ASP A 3 24.88 24.45 -13.59
N LYS A 4 24.30 25.24 -14.50
CA LYS A 4 22.90 25.06 -14.95
C LYS A 4 22.61 23.65 -15.47
N ALA A 5 23.59 23.05 -16.16
CA ALA A 5 23.51 21.67 -16.63
C ALA A 5 23.47 20.63 -15.50
N SER A 6 24.16 20.90 -14.38
CA SER A 6 24.16 20.03 -13.20
C SER A 6 22.80 20.04 -12.48
N ILE A 7 22.18 21.23 -12.36
CA ILE A 7 20.85 21.40 -11.78
C ILE A 7 19.79 20.68 -12.63
N GLN A 8 19.83 20.83 -13.96
CA GLN A 8 18.88 20.14 -14.86
C GLN A 8 18.98 18.61 -14.76
N ARG A 9 20.19 18.06 -14.65
CA ARG A 9 20.38 16.61 -14.43
C ARG A 9 19.80 16.16 -13.10
N GLN A 10 20.09 16.89 -12.01
CA GLN A 10 19.55 16.58 -10.70
C GLN A 10 18.01 16.64 -10.67
N LEU A 11 17.42 17.65 -11.32
CA LEU A 11 15.97 17.79 -11.43
C LEU A 11 15.35 16.60 -12.19
N LYS A 12 15.97 16.18 -13.30
CA LYS A 12 15.53 15.01 -14.07
C LYS A 12 15.60 13.71 -13.25
N ILE A 13 16.66 13.53 -12.46
CA ILE A 13 16.81 12.36 -11.58
C ILE A 13 15.74 12.37 -10.49
N LYS A 14 15.59 13.48 -9.76
CA LYS A 14 14.64 13.60 -8.65
C LYS A 14 13.19 13.48 -9.12
N SER A 15 12.83 14.14 -10.22
CA SER A 15 11.49 13.98 -10.82
C SER A 15 11.22 12.56 -11.30
N GLY A 16 12.23 11.87 -11.84
CA GLY A 16 12.13 10.45 -12.20
C GLY A 16 11.93 9.53 -10.98
N ALA A 17 12.62 9.81 -9.87
CA ALA A 17 12.43 9.09 -8.61
C ALA A 17 11.04 9.29 -8.04
N ALA A 18 10.56 10.55 -7.95
CA ALA A 18 9.22 10.86 -7.48
C ALA A 18 8.12 10.17 -8.33
N LYS A 19 8.29 10.12 -9.66
CA LYS A 19 7.36 9.40 -10.54
C LYS A 19 7.33 7.89 -10.30
N ARG A 20 8.44 7.26 -9.93
CA ARG A 20 8.49 5.82 -9.60
C ARG A 20 7.79 5.57 -8.28
N LEU A 21 8.11 6.36 -7.25
CA LEU A 21 7.45 6.28 -5.94
C LEU A 21 5.93 6.46 -6.06
N LEU A 22 5.47 7.42 -6.86
CA LEU A 22 4.03 7.60 -7.12
C LEU A 22 3.38 6.37 -7.78
N LYS A 23 4.09 5.68 -8.69
CA LYS A 23 3.55 4.46 -9.32
C LYS A 23 3.51 3.29 -8.35
N GLU A 24 4.56 3.13 -7.55
CA GLU A 24 4.62 2.11 -6.49
C GLU A 24 3.49 2.32 -5.48
N HIS A 25 3.28 3.55 -5.04
CA HIS A 25 2.17 3.94 -4.16
C HIS A 25 0.80 3.55 -4.73
N LYS A 26 0.54 3.87 -6.01
CA LYS A 26 -0.71 3.47 -6.67
C LYS A 26 -0.87 1.95 -6.77
N SER A 27 0.24 1.23 -6.91
CA SER A 27 0.22 -0.23 -6.94
C SER A 27 -0.20 -0.81 -5.59
N TYR A 28 0.37 -0.31 -4.49
CA TYR A 28 0.03 -0.77 -3.14
C TYR A 28 -1.44 -0.50 -2.79
N ILE A 29 -1.94 0.68 -3.16
CA ILE A 29 -3.37 1.05 -3.04
C ILE A 29 -4.27 0.02 -3.73
N LEU A 30 -4.02 -0.22 -5.02
CA LEU A 30 -4.85 -1.14 -5.81
C LEU A 30 -4.81 -2.58 -5.28
N GLU A 31 -3.64 -3.02 -4.81
CA GLU A 31 -3.46 -4.35 -4.24
C GLU A 31 -4.18 -4.48 -2.88
N ALA A 32 -4.14 -3.44 -2.04
CA ALA A 32 -4.89 -3.40 -0.78
C ALA A 32 -6.41 -3.46 -1.01
N GLU A 33 -6.93 -2.68 -1.96
CA GLU A 33 -8.35 -2.72 -2.34
C GLU A 33 -8.77 -4.11 -2.83
N GLN A 34 -7.94 -4.74 -3.67
CA GLN A 34 -8.21 -6.08 -4.19
C GLN A 34 -8.22 -7.14 -3.08
N LEU A 35 -7.27 -7.08 -2.16
CA LEU A 35 -7.20 -7.99 -1.01
C LEU A 35 -8.41 -7.80 -0.09
N LYS A 36 -8.84 -6.56 0.15
CA LYS A 36 -10.05 -6.27 0.91
C LYS A 36 -11.29 -6.89 0.25
N ILE A 37 -11.50 -6.65 -1.05
CA ILE A 37 -12.63 -7.22 -1.80
C ILE A 37 -12.59 -8.75 -1.76
N LYS A 38 -11.40 -9.34 -1.83
CA LYS A 38 -11.21 -10.80 -1.76
C LYS A 38 -11.55 -11.35 -0.37
N LEU A 39 -11.12 -10.66 0.68
CA LEU A 39 -11.43 -11.02 2.07
C LEU A 39 -12.95 -10.94 2.33
N ASP A 40 -13.59 -9.85 1.92
CA ASP A 40 -15.04 -9.66 2.06
C ASP A 40 -15.81 -10.78 1.35
N LYS A 41 -15.35 -11.19 0.16
CA LYS A 41 -15.93 -12.34 -0.57
C LYS A 41 -15.72 -13.65 0.17
N PHE A 42 -14.53 -13.93 0.68
CA PHE A 42 -14.28 -15.15 1.43
C PHE A 42 -15.10 -15.24 2.71
N ILE A 43 -15.32 -14.11 3.40
CA ILE A 43 -16.21 -14.05 4.55
C ILE A 43 -17.67 -14.28 4.12
N ALA A 44 -18.13 -13.64 3.04
CA ALA A 44 -19.50 -13.80 2.54
C ALA A 44 -19.81 -15.21 2.04
N ASP A 45 -18.84 -15.86 1.39
CA ASP A 45 -18.94 -17.22 0.88
C ASP A 45 -18.68 -18.28 1.97
N ASN A 46 -18.40 -17.85 3.21
CA ASN A 46 -18.03 -18.70 4.34
C ASN A 46 -16.92 -19.70 3.97
N ALA A 47 -15.89 -19.19 3.28
CA ALA A 47 -14.74 -19.93 2.81
C ALA A 47 -13.94 -20.52 3.98
N GLU A 48 -13.00 -21.42 3.68
CA GLU A 48 -12.20 -22.06 4.70
C GLU A 48 -11.40 -21.03 5.52
N ASN A 49 -11.32 -21.24 6.85
CA ASN A 49 -10.58 -20.37 7.75
C ASN A 49 -9.12 -20.14 7.30
N TRP A 50 -8.53 -21.11 6.60
CA TRP A 50 -7.20 -20.95 6.02
C TRP A 50 -7.15 -19.87 4.93
N ASP A 51 -8.13 -19.83 4.02
CA ASP A 51 -8.18 -18.84 2.93
C ASP A 51 -8.42 -17.42 3.46
N ILE A 52 -9.28 -17.30 4.48
CA ILE A 52 -9.55 -16.04 5.18
C ILE A 52 -8.28 -15.57 5.91
N GLY A 53 -7.66 -16.45 6.70
CA GLY A 53 -6.44 -16.14 7.44
C GLY A 53 -5.26 -15.78 6.54
N ASN A 54 -5.08 -16.50 5.43
CA ASN A 54 -4.01 -16.22 4.47
C ASN A 54 -4.23 -14.87 3.76
N THR A 55 -5.46 -14.52 3.41
CA THR A 55 -5.78 -13.22 2.81
C THR A 55 -5.60 -12.07 3.80
N TYR A 56 -5.98 -12.30 5.07
CA TYR A 56 -5.74 -11.36 6.17
C TYR A 56 -4.24 -11.12 6.43
N MET A 57 -3.43 -12.19 6.40
CA MET A 57 -1.97 -12.08 6.52
C MET A 57 -1.38 -11.25 5.37
N ALA A 58 -1.80 -11.49 4.13
CA ALA A 58 -1.34 -10.72 2.97
C ALA A 58 -1.68 -9.23 3.11
N LEU A 59 -2.88 -8.90 3.63
CA LEU A 59 -3.31 -7.52 3.88
C LEU A 59 -2.48 -6.85 4.98
N THR A 60 -2.14 -7.61 6.04
CA THR A 60 -1.27 -7.16 7.13
C THR A 60 0.16 -6.86 6.64
N GLU A 61 0.74 -7.73 5.82
CA GLU A 61 2.09 -7.55 5.26
C GLU A 61 2.16 -6.30 4.37
N LEU A 62 1.12 -6.07 3.56
CA LEU A 62 1.02 -4.89 2.70
C LEU A 62 0.93 -3.62 3.54
N GLN A 63 0.18 -3.63 4.64
CA GLN A 63 0.13 -2.50 5.57
C GLN A 63 1.49 -2.22 6.23
N VAL A 64 2.20 -3.26 6.68
CA VAL A 64 3.56 -3.09 7.25
C VAL A 64 4.54 -2.54 6.21
N ALA A 65 4.39 -2.92 4.94
CA ALA A 65 5.17 -2.34 3.84
C ALA A 65 4.82 -0.87 3.61
N ALA A 66 3.54 -0.49 3.73
CA ALA A 66 3.08 0.89 3.64
C ALA A 66 3.57 1.76 4.81
N GLU A 67 3.50 1.28 6.05
CA GLU A 67 3.95 2.00 7.25
C GLU A 67 5.45 2.31 7.26
N LYS A 68 6.27 1.46 6.62
CA LYS A 68 7.71 1.72 6.43
C LYS A 68 7.98 2.91 5.51
N ASN A 69 6.97 3.42 4.82
CA ASN A 69 7.08 4.60 3.96
C ASN A 69 6.43 5.80 4.68
N PRO A 70 7.22 6.76 5.20
CA PRO A 70 6.70 7.85 6.05
C PRO A 70 5.64 8.75 5.38
N GLU A 71 5.59 8.77 4.05
CA GLU A 71 4.59 9.52 3.28
C GLU A 71 3.26 8.77 3.14
N LEU A 72 3.23 7.45 3.35
CA LEU A 72 2.04 6.58 3.25
C LEU A 72 1.28 6.42 4.57
N VAL A 73 1.92 6.70 5.71
CA VAL A 73 1.34 6.50 7.06
C VAL A 73 0.06 7.30 7.28
N ASN A 74 -0.11 8.43 6.59
CA ASN A 74 -1.30 9.29 6.69
C ASN A 74 -2.24 9.15 5.49
N ASP A 75 -2.00 8.21 4.58
CA ASP A 75 -2.90 7.98 3.46
C ASP A 75 -4.22 7.38 3.98
N GLU A 76 -5.34 7.94 3.53
CA GLU A 76 -6.70 7.57 3.96
C GLU A 76 -6.97 6.07 3.76
N GLU A 77 -6.36 5.46 2.74
CA GLU A 77 -6.53 4.03 2.48
C GLU A 77 -5.77 3.13 3.45
N VAL A 78 -4.57 3.54 3.88
CA VAL A 78 -3.77 2.78 4.85
C VAL A 78 -4.44 2.80 6.24
N LEU A 79 -5.09 3.92 6.58
CA LEU A 79 -5.93 4.01 7.77
C LEU A 79 -7.15 3.08 7.67
N LYS A 80 -7.83 3.05 6.51
CA LYS A 80 -8.97 2.14 6.30
C LYS A 80 -8.56 0.66 6.36
N THR A 81 -7.39 0.29 5.86
CA THR A 81 -6.90 -1.10 6.00
C THR A 81 -6.62 -1.45 7.45
N LYS A 82 -6.09 -0.49 8.23
CA LYS A 82 -5.84 -0.68 9.65
C LYS A 82 -7.12 -0.92 10.45
N ASP A 83 -8.14 -0.10 10.20
CA ASP A 83 -9.43 -0.22 10.87
C ASP A 83 -10.08 -1.59 10.58
N LEU A 84 -9.98 -2.09 9.34
CA LEU A 84 -10.49 -3.42 8.98
C LEU A 84 -9.71 -4.56 9.65
N LEU A 85 -8.39 -4.43 9.75
CA LEU A 85 -7.58 -5.42 10.45
C LEU A 85 -7.97 -5.48 11.93
N GLU A 86 -8.21 -4.33 12.57
CA GLU A 86 -8.71 -4.27 13.95
C GLU A 86 -10.11 -4.88 14.09
N GLU A 87 -11.03 -4.67 13.12
CA GLU A 87 -12.37 -5.27 13.10
C GLU A 87 -12.35 -6.80 12.97
N VAL A 88 -11.45 -7.35 12.14
CA VAL A 88 -11.35 -8.80 11.90
C VAL A 88 -10.55 -9.51 13.01
N SER A 89 -9.77 -8.79 13.80
CA SER A 89 -8.95 -9.34 14.90
C SER A 89 -9.73 -9.58 16.22
N ILE A 90 -11.04 -9.32 16.28
CA ILE A 90 -11.94 -9.61 17.43
C ILE A 90 -12.52 -11.01 17.30
#